data_AF-A0AAJ1B370-F1
#
_entry.id   AF-A0AAJ1B370-F1
#
_cell.length_a   1.000
_cell.length_b   1.000
_cell.length_c   1.000
_cell.angle_alpha   90.00
_cell.angle_beta   90.00
_cell.angle_gamma   90.00
#
_symmetry.space_group_name_H-M   'P 1'
#
loop_
_entity.id
_entity.type
_entity.pdbx_description
1 polymer ?
#
loop_
_entity_poly.entity_id
_entity_poly.type
_entity_poly.pdbx_seq_one_letter_code
_entity_poly.pdbx_strand_id
1 'polypeptide(L)' 'KEAVLEEVKFQKEEMQATELDDEPLKAASGYVFYNTSKWTLKSLFNTATNNQQILLANFEEYLLGFSDNVKEIIECF' A
#
# COMPACT_ATOMS: atom_id res chain seq x y z
N LYS A 1 7.96 0.83 -5.19
CA LYS A 1 7.37 0.81 -3.82
C LYS A 1 7.90 1.94 -2.96
N GLU A 2 9.22 2.04 -2.73
CA GLU A 2 9.79 3.12 -1.92
C GLU A 2 9.35 4.50 -2.43
N ALA A 3 9.40 4.71 -3.75
CA ALA A 3 8.89 5.94 -4.38
C ALA A 3 7.43 6.29 -4.01
N VAL A 4 6.53 5.31 -3.92
CA VAL A 4 5.12 5.54 -3.55
C VAL A 4 5.00 5.95 -2.09
N LEU A 5 5.75 5.30 -1.18
CA LEU A 5 5.76 5.66 0.24
C LEU A 5 6.36 7.05 0.47
N GLU A 6 7.40 7.40 -0.29
CA GLU A 6 8.03 8.71 -0.24
C GLU A 6 7.08 9.80 -0.73
N GLU A 7 6.36 9.54 -1.83
CA GLU A 7 5.33 10.43 -2.37
C GLU A 7 4.16 10.62 -1.39
N VAL A 8 3.64 9.54 -0.80
CA VAL A 8 2.60 9.64 0.26
C VAL A 8 3.07 10.49 1.43
N LYS A 9 4.33 10.30 1.84
CA LYS A 9 4.93 11.05 2.94
C LYS A 9 5.05 12.53 2.58
N PHE A 10 5.51 12.82 1.37
CA PHE A 10 5.62 14.18 0.85
C PHE A 10 4.26 14.87 0.82
N GLN A 11 3.22 14.21 0.29
CA GLN A 11 1.88 14.80 0.26
C GLN A 11 1.29 15.06 1.66
N LYS A 12 1.50 14.14 2.61
CA LYS A 12 0.96 14.28 3.97
C LYS A 12 1.76 15.25 4.84
N GLU A 13 3.08 15.23 4.77
CA GLU A 13 3.95 16.01 5.67
C GLU A 13 4.37 17.35 5.06
N GLU A 14 4.75 17.37 3.77
CA GLU A 14 5.21 18.60 3.10
C GLU A 14 4.05 19.41 2.54
N MET A 15 3.13 18.78 1.80
CA MET A 15 1.95 19.47 1.26
C MET A 15 0.80 19.62 2.26
N GLN A 16 0.84 18.89 3.38
CA GLN A 16 -0.27 18.82 4.35
C GLN A 16 -1.62 18.52 3.67
N ALA A 17 -1.59 17.76 2.59
CA ALA A 17 -2.78 17.41 1.84
C ALA A 17 -3.70 16.55 2.70
N THR A 18 -4.95 16.96 2.82
CA THR A 18 -6.00 16.20 3.52
C THR A 18 -6.35 14.91 2.79
N GLU A 19 -6.17 14.90 1.47
CA GLU A 19 -6.42 13.75 0.60
C GLU A 19 -5.17 13.49 -0.25
N LEU A 20 -4.94 12.22 -0.56
CA LEU A 20 -3.80 11.81 -1.38
C LEU A 20 -4.14 11.95 -2.86
N ASP A 21 -3.24 12.53 -3.63
CA ASP A 21 -3.34 12.69 -5.07
C ASP A 21 -2.91 11.41 -5.79
N ASP A 22 -3.87 10.79 -6.48
CA ASP A 22 -3.70 9.55 -7.22
C ASP A 22 -2.69 9.63 -8.36
N GLU A 23 -2.63 10.76 -9.08
CA GLU A 23 -1.79 10.94 -10.27
C GLU A 23 -0.28 10.76 -9.97
N PRO A 24 0.32 11.50 -9.02
CA PRO A 24 1.72 11.31 -8.65
C PRO A 24 1.98 9.94 -8.01
N LEU A 25 1.01 9.35 -7.29
CA LEU A 25 1.16 8.01 -6.71
C LEU A 25 1.20 6.91 -7.79
N LYS A 26 0.37 7.04 -8.83
CA LYS A 26 0.41 6.18 -10.02
C LYS A 26 1.71 6.34 -10.78
N ALA A 27 2.18 7.58 -10.96
CA ALA A 27 3.47 7.86 -11.60
C ALA A 27 4.65 7.25 -10.81
N ALA A 28 4.66 7.41 -9.48
CA ALA A 28 5.68 6.84 -8.60
C ALA A 28 5.64 5.30 -8.54
N SER A 29 4.45 4.71 -8.71
CA SER A 29 4.28 3.25 -8.81
C SER A 29 4.69 2.72 -10.19
N GLY A 30 4.49 3.51 -11.24
CA GLY A 30 4.59 3.10 -12.64
C GLY A 30 3.38 2.28 -13.14
N TYR A 31 2.32 2.18 -12.34
CA TYR A 31 1.11 1.41 -12.62
C TYR A 31 -0.13 2.24 -12.30
N VAL A 32 -1.29 1.84 -12.85
CA VAL A 32 -2.59 2.44 -12.52
C VAL A 32 -3.05 2.19 -11.08
N PHE A 33 -2.27 1.39 -10.33
CA PHE A 33 -2.47 1.07 -8.93
C PHE A 33 -1.19 1.32 -8.14
N TYR A 34 -1.36 1.56 -6.84
CA TYR A 34 -0.25 1.75 -5.91
C TYR A 34 -0.56 1.11 -4.56
N ASN A 35 0.49 0.85 -3.79
CA ASN A 35 0.37 0.31 -2.44
C ASN A 35 1.19 1.18 -1.49
N THR A 36 0.51 1.70 -0.47
CA THR A 36 1.04 2.59 0.56
C THR A 36 1.43 1.83 1.84
N SER A 37 1.25 0.50 1.86
CA SER A 37 1.58 -0.34 3.00
C SER A 37 3.10 -0.51 3.16
N LYS A 38 3.54 -0.61 4.41
CA LYS A 38 4.93 -0.95 4.75
C LYS A 38 5.30 -2.38 4.35
N TRP A 39 4.32 -3.26 4.12
CA TRP A 39 4.55 -4.66 3.78
C TRP A 39 4.69 -4.93 2.28
N THR A 40 5.45 -5.95 1.90
CA THR A 40 5.47 -6.50 0.53
C THR A 40 5.11 -7.97 0.60
N LEU A 41 4.61 -8.58 -0.50
CA LEU A 41 4.36 -10.03 -0.54
C LEU A 41 5.60 -10.85 -0.12
N LYS A 42 6.80 -10.43 -0.52
CA LYS A 42 8.07 -11.08 -0.09
C LYS A 42 8.31 -10.92 1.42
N SER A 43 8.10 -9.72 1.96
CA SER A 43 8.23 -9.46 3.40
C SER A 43 7.20 -10.25 4.21
N LEU A 44 5.95 -10.30 3.75
CA LEU A 44 4.87 -11.07 4.36
C LEU A 44 5.21 -12.56 4.35
N PHE A 45 5.66 -13.10 3.22
CA PHE A 45 6.09 -14.48 3.09
C PHE A 45 7.25 -14.82 4.03
N ASN A 46 8.26 -13.95 4.17
CA ASN A 46 9.36 -14.16 5.11
C ASN A 46 8.88 -14.11 6.57
N THR A 47 7.93 -13.24 6.89
CA THR A 47 7.39 -13.07 8.26
C THR A 47 6.38 -14.17 8.64
N ALA A 48 5.72 -14.77 7.64
CA ALA A 48 4.76 -15.87 7.76
C ALA A 48 5.29 -17.09 8.51
N THR A 49 6.61 -17.30 8.45
CA THR A 49 7.30 -18.45 9.04
C THR A 49 7.14 -18.53 10.57
N ASN A 50 6.79 -17.44 11.24
CA ASN A 50 6.83 -17.34 12.70
C ASN A 50 5.47 -17.39 13.40
N ASN A 51 4.40 -16.83 12.80
CA ASN A 51 3.08 -16.81 13.43
C ASN A 51 1.96 -16.49 12.42
N GLN A 52 1.01 -17.41 12.24
CA GLN A 52 -0.09 -17.26 11.27
C GLN A 52 -1.06 -16.11 11.61
N GLN A 53 -1.26 -15.78 12.89
CA GLN A 53 -2.11 -14.65 13.28
C GLN A 53 -1.48 -13.31 12.91
N ILE A 54 -0.17 -13.18 13.11
CA ILE A 54 0.61 -11.98 12.73
C ILE A 54 0.66 -11.85 11.21
N LEU A 55 0.77 -12.97 10.49
CA LEU A 55 0.70 -12.97 9.03
C LEU A 55 -0.63 -12.40 8.53
N LEU A 56 -1.75 -12.86 9.08
CA LEU A 56 -3.09 -12.39 8.71
C LEU A 56 -3.19 -10.87 8.90
N ALA A 57 -2.84 -10.36 10.07
CA ALA A 57 -2.89 -8.91 10.36
C ALA A 57 -2.00 -8.10 9.40
N ASN A 58 -0.77 -8.57 9.14
CA ASN A 58 0.13 -7.89 8.21
C ASN A 58 -0.36 -7.95 6.75
N PHE A 59 -1.01 -9.06 6.38
CA PHE A 59 -1.59 -9.25 5.06
C PHE A 59 -2.83 -8.37 4.86
N GLU A 60 -3.68 -8.25 5.87
CA GLU A 60 -4.79 -7.28 5.89
C GLU A 60 -4.26 -5.85 5.78
N GLU A 61 -3.24 -5.46 6.56
CA GLU A 61 -2.57 -4.15 6.42
C GLU A 61 -2.00 -3.93 5.01
N TYR A 62 -1.54 -5.00 4.35
CA TYR A 62 -1.02 -4.93 2.99
C TYR A 62 -2.13 -4.70 1.97
N LEU A 63 -3.24 -5.43 2.07
CA LEU A 63 -4.40 -5.28 1.19
C LEU A 63 -5.07 -3.91 1.37
N LEU A 64 -5.29 -3.48 2.62
CA LEU A 64 -5.87 -2.18 2.93
C LEU A 64 -5.01 -0.99 2.48
N GLY A 65 -3.72 -1.19 2.29
CA GLY A 65 -2.80 -0.17 1.78
C GLY A 65 -2.84 0.02 0.27
N PHE A 66 -3.56 -0.80 -0.48
CA PHE A 66 -3.75 -0.58 -1.91
C PHE A 66 -4.67 0.61 -2.22
N SER A 67 -4.50 1.18 -3.42
CA SER A 67 -5.43 2.16 -4.01
C SER A 67 -6.85 1.63 -4.10
N ASP A 68 -7.85 2.51 -3.99
CA ASP A 68 -9.28 2.16 -4.05
C ASP A 68 -9.66 1.29 -5.25
N ASN A 69 -9.09 1.56 -6.43
CA ASN A 69 -9.28 0.74 -7.64
C ASN A 69 -9.00 -0.76 -7.41
N VAL A 70 -8.01 -1.10 -6.58
CA VAL A 70 -7.67 -2.50 -6.27
C VAL A 70 -8.54 -3.03 -5.13
N LYS A 71 -8.93 -2.18 -4.18
CA LYS A 71 -9.89 -2.58 -3.13
C LYS A 71 -11.24 -2.94 -3.72
N GLU A 72 -11.76 -2.16 -4.66
CA GLU A 72 -13.00 -2.47 -5.37
C GLU A 72 -12.92 -3.82 -6.09
N ILE A 73 -11.79 -4.13 -6.72
CA ILE A 73 -11.56 -5.44 -7.34
C ILE A 73 -11.57 -6.54 -6.28
N ILE A 74 -10.88 -6.36 -5.14
CA ILE A 74 -10.81 -7.37 -4.08
C ILE A 74 -12.20 -7.58 -3.43
N GLU A 75 -13.01 -6.54 -3.26
CA GLU A 75 -14.36 -6.67 -2.69
C GLU A 75 -15.34 -7.38 -3.64
N CYS A 76 -15.08 -7.35 -4.95
CA CYS A 76 -15.91 -8.01 -5.95
C CYS A 76 -15.58 -9.51 -6.16
N PHE A 77 -14.49 -10.03 -5.58
CA PHE A 77 -13.98 -11.40 -5.79
C PHE A 77 -13.95 -12.23 -4.50
#